data_AF-V6LI50-F1
#
_entry.id   AF-V6LI50-F1
#
_cell.length_a   1.000
_cell.length_b   1.000
_cell.length_c   1.000
_cell.angle_alpha   90.00
_cell.angle_beta   90.00
_cell.angle_gamma   90.00
#
_symmetry.space_group_name_H-M   'P 1'
#
loop_
_entity.id
_entity.type
_entity.pdbx_description
1 polymer ?
#
loop_
_entity_poly.entity_id
_entity_poly.type
_entity_poly.pdbx_seq_one_letter_code
_entity_poly.pdbx_strand_id
1 'polypeptide(L)'
;NGYSGNTNCVDCEEGYQLITGECISISCIGRASPLPCSGNGTCQVLDFVNDIEGCACQPGFIGRFCDDCDTEKGFSWTNNHTCANKACIGRDGYECAGNGECVHIYEQVFECRCQAGANGKFCHDCNEGFFKLREGKCVFESCISEAQECAGTGTADSWGSSH
;
A
#
# COMPACT_ATOMS: atom_id res chain seq x y z
N ASN A 1 28.43 -1.00 -0.59
CA ASN A 1 27.74 -1.86 0.42
C ASN A 1 27.55 -1.18 1.76
N GLY A 2 28.02 0.05 2.03
CA GLY A 2 27.57 0.85 3.18
C GLY A 2 27.98 0.35 4.57
N TYR A 3 28.75 -0.75 4.66
CA TYR A 3 29.26 -1.31 5.92
C TYR A 3 30.76 -1.04 6.07
N SER A 4 31.17 -0.67 7.28
CA SER A 4 32.55 -0.45 7.70
C SER A 4 32.98 -1.42 8.82
N GLY A 5 34.30 -1.56 9.02
CA GLY A 5 34.88 -2.35 10.11
C GLY A 5 35.56 -3.67 9.68
N ASN A 6 36.73 -3.96 10.23
CA ASN A 6 37.67 -4.99 9.74
C ASN A 6 37.36 -6.43 10.18
N THR A 7 36.35 -6.68 11.03
CA THR A 7 36.10 -8.06 11.51
C THR A 7 34.64 -8.48 11.61
N ASN A 8 33.65 -7.58 11.55
CA ASN A 8 32.22 -7.97 11.67
C ASN A 8 31.23 -7.18 10.82
N CYS A 9 31.63 -6.18 10.01
CA CYS A 9 30.72 -5.34 9.19
C CYS A 9 29.44 -4.92 9.93
N VAL A 10 29.56 -4.52 11.20
CA VAL A 10 28.40 -4.14 12.05
C VAL A 10 28.15 -2.64 12.08
N ASP A 11 29.14 -1.85 11.67
CA ASP A 11 29.06 -0.39 11.67
C ASP A 11 28.75 0.09 10.26
N CYS A 12 27.85 1.05 10.12
CA CYS A 12 27.59 1.67 8.82
C CYS A 12 28.69 2.69 8.49
N GLU A 13 29.04 2.79 7.21
CA GLU A 13 29.92 3.85 6.69
C GLU A 13 29.29 5.23 6.92
N GLU A 14 30.12 6.28 6.90
CA GLU A 14 29.62 7.65 6.94
C GLU A 14 28.62 7.89 5.80
N GLY A 15 27.45 8.47 6.11
CA GLY A 15 26.37 8.62 5.14
C GLY A 15 25.37 7.44 5.10
N TYR A 16 25.55 6.43 5.95
CA TYR A 16 24.62 5.31 6.09
C TYR A 16 24.11 5.18 7.54
N GLN A 17 22.90 4.65 7.69
CA GLN A 17 22.25 4.41 8.98
C GLN A 17 21.76 2.97 9.06
N LEU A 18 22.00 2.33 10.21
CA LEU A 18 21.53 0.97 10.46
C LEU A 18 20.01 0.97 10.71
N ILE A 19 19.25 0.40 9.78
CA ILE A 19 17.80 0.21 9.87
C ILE A 19 17.51 -1.27 9.67
N THR A 20 16.84 -1.91 10.63
CA THR A 20 16.42 -3.33 10.55
C THR A 20 17.56 -4.31 10.18
N GLY A 21 18.80 -4.01 10.57
CA GLY A 21 19.98 -4.84 10.28
C GLY A 21 20.71 -4.50 8.98
N GLU A 22 20.20 -3.54 8.20
CA GLU A 22 20.79 -3.09 6.94
C GLU A 22 21.32 -1.65 7.04
N CYS A 23 22.49 -1.40 6.45
CA CYS A 23 23.02 -0.04 6.33
C CYS A 23 22.38 0.64 5.13
N ILE A 24 21.47 1.58 5.41
CA ILE A 24 20.71 2.32 4.39
C ILE A 24 21.27 3.73 4.27
N SER A 25 21.42 4.20 3.03
CA SER A 25 21.85 5.57 2.73
C SER A 25 20.95 6.60 3.42
N ILE A 26 21.55 7.57 4.12
CA ILE A 26 20.79 8.68 4.72
C ILE A 26 20.05 9.51 3.65
N SER A 27 20.51 9.46 2.39
CA SER A 27 19.86 10.10 1.25
C SER A 27 18.48 9.54 0.93
N CYS A 28 18.15 8.35 1.45
CA CYS A 28 16.86 7.68 1.30
C CYS A 28 15.96 7.79 2.54
N ILE A 29 16.41 8.41 3.62
CA ILE A 29 15.66 8.47 4.88
C ILE A 29 15.12 9.89 5.07
N GLY A 30 13.81 10.05 4.97
CA GLY A 30 13.13 11.32 5.18
C GLY A 30 12.96 11.67 6.66
N ARG A 31 12.66 12.93 6.97
CA ARG A 31 12.33 13.34 8.36
C ARG A 31 10.94 12.87 8.81
N ALA A 32 10.04 12.60 7.86
CA ALA A 32 8.65 12.24 8.13
C ALA A 32 8.50 10.77 8.56
N SER A 33 9.44 9.90 8.20
CA SER A 33 9.36 8.47 8.47
C SER A 33 10.76 7.90 8.70
N PRO A 34 10.95 7.03 9.71
CA PRO A 34 12.22 6.31 9.89
C PRO A 34 12.42 5.20 8.86
N LEU A 35 11.44 4.93 7.99
CA LEU A 35 11.53 3.90 6.98
C LEU A 35 12.25 4.43 5.72
N PRO A 36 13.09 3.61 5.07
CA PRO A 36 13.65 3.95 3.77
C PRO A 36 12.55 4.33 2.78
N CYS A 37 12.69 5.48 2.13
CA CYS A 37 11.71 6.00 1.17
C CYS A 37 10.29 6.06 1.73
N SER A 38 10.18 6.35 3.03
CA SER A 38 8.93 6.40 3.80
C SER A 38 8.10 5.12 3.76
N GLY A 39 8.67 4.00 3.30
CA GLY A 39 7.97 2.74 3.04
C GLY A 39 7.28 2.66 1.67
N ASN A 40 7.32 3.72 0.86
CA ASN A 40 6.60 3.82 -0.42
C ASN A 40 7.55 3.82 -1.64
N GLY A 41 8.70 3.18 -1.50
CA GLY A 41 9.73 3.16 -2.53
C GLY A 41 10.88 2.23 -2.18
N THR A 42 11.82 2.11 -3.10
CA THR A 42 13.07 1.36 -2.90
C THR A 42 14.25 2.32 -2.94
N CYS A 43 15.13 2.22 -1.95
CA CYS A 43 16.40 2.95 -1.96
C CYS A 43 17.36 2.25 -2.93
N GLN A 44 17.83 2.97 -3.94
CA GLN A 44 18.70 2.43 -4.97
C GLN A 44 19.61 3.52 -5.56
N VAL A 45 20.62 3.10 -6.32
CA VAL A 45 21.44 4.03 -7.12
C VAL A 45 20.59 4.55 -8.29
N LEU A 46 20.36 5.86 -8.32
CA LEU A 46 19.61 6.55 -9.37
C LEU A 46 20.52 7.05 -10.50
N ASP A 47 21.79 7.32 -10.20
CA ASP A 47 22.81 7.68 -11.18
C ASP A 47 24.11 6.92 -10.90
N PHE A 48 24.42 5.95 -11.77
CA PHE A 48 25.62 5.12 -11.65
C PHE A 48 26.92 5.87 -11.93
N VAL A 49 26.89 6.97 -12.69
CA VAL A 49 28.10 7.71 -13.04
C VAL A 49 28.58 8.55 -11.87
N ASN A 50 27.62 9.12 -11.12
CA ASN A 50 27.89 10.00 -9.98
C ASN A 50 27.66 9.32 -8.63
N ASP A 51 27.34 8.02 -8.62
CA ASP A 51 27.03 7.20 -7.44
C ASP A 51 25.97 7.84 -6.53
N ILE A 52 24.90 8.37 -7.15
CA ILE A 52 23.82 9.05 -6.42
C ILE A 52 22.77 8.04 -6.02
N GLU A 53 22.65 7.80 -4.72
CA GLU A 53 21.58 7.02 -4.12
C GLU A 53 20.33 7.88 -3.84
N GLY A 54 19.16 7.28 -4.04
CA GLY A 54 17.89 7.93 -3.74
C GLY A 54 16.71 6.97 -3.85
N CYS A 55 15.52 7.52 -3.70
CA CYS A 55 14.30 6.74 -3.68
C CYS A 55 13.68 6.60 -5.07
N ALA A 56 13.50 5.35 -5.50
CA ALA A 56 12.60 5.00 -6.59
C ALA A 56 11.20 4.74 -6.01
N CYS A 57 10.30 5.71 -6.18
CA CYS A 57 8.96 5.64 -5.60
C CYS A 57 8.06 4.62 -6.29
N GLN A 58 7.21 3.97 -5.50
CA GLN A 58 6.11 3.15 -5.99
C GLN A 58 5.11 4.01 -6.77
N PRO A 59 4.32 3.41 -7.70
CA PRO A 59 3.29 4.13 -8.43
C PRO A 59 2.36 4.93 -7.51
N GLY A 60 2.11 6.18 -7.87
CA GLY A 60 1.25 7.08 -7.10
C GLY A 60 1.95 7.89 -6.01
N PHE A 61 3.20 7.55 -5.67
CA PHE A 61 4.03 8.31 -4.74
C PHE A 61 5.08 9.14 -5.48
N ILE A 62 5.42 10.29 -4.90
CA ILE A 62 6.40 11.24 -5.43
C ILE A 62 7.18 11.89 -4.27
N GLY A 63 8.16 12.71 -4.63
CA GLY A 63 9.03 13.40 -3.69
C GLY A 63 10.36 12.68 -3.52
N ARG A 64 11.31 13.36 -2.87
CA ARG A 64 12.65 12.81 -2.65
C ARG A 64 12.62 11.54 -1.81
N PHE A 65 11.64 11.42 -0.91
CA PHE A 65 11.52 10.32 0.05
C PHE A 65 10.20 9.55 -0.11
N CYS A 66 9.50 9.69 -1.24
CA CYS A 66 8.21 9.04 -1.53
C CYS A 66 7.16 9.28 -0.43
N ASP A 67 7.16 10.47 0.13
CA ASP A 67 6.30 10.92 1.23
C ASP A 67 5.13 11.78 0.77
N ASP A 68 4.95 11.96 -0.54
CA ASP A 68 3.84 12.70 -1.14
C ASP A 68 3.10 11.88 -2.20
N CYS A 69 1.83 12.18 -2.43
CA CYS A 69 1.08 11.60 -3.55
C CYS A 69 1.32 12.38 -4.84
N ASP A 70 1.42 11.67 -5.97
CA ASP A 70 1.52 12.25 -7.32
C ASP A 70 0.17 12.86 -7.74
N THR A 71 -0.10 14.07 -7.25
CA THR A 71 -1.37 14.77 -7.50
C THR A 71 -1.56 15.16 -8.97
N GLU A 72 -0.48 15.32 -9.73
CA GLU A 72 -0.50 15.61 -11.16
C GLU A 72 -1.04 14.42 -11.97
N LYS A 73 -0.75 13.19 -11.53
CA LYS A 73 -1.34 11.96 -12.07
C LYS A 73 -2.67 11.56 -11.41
N GLY A 74 -3.25 12.46 -10.62
CA GLY A 74 -4.57 12.25 -10.00
C GLY A 74 -4.56 11.36 -8.76
N PHE A 75 -3.42 11.14 -8.11
CA PHE A 75 -3.36 10.44 -6.83
C PHE A 75 -3.71 11.36 -5.64
N SER A 76 -4.19 10.76 -4.56
CA SER A 76 -4.54 11.45 -3.32
C SER A 76 -4.37 10.53 -2.12
N TRP A 77 -4.15 11.14 -0.96
CA TRP A 77 -4.17 10.44 0.31
C TRP A 77 -5.54 9.81 0.58
N THR A 78 -5.50 8.57 1.04
CA THR A 78 -6.61 7.84 1.63
C THR A 78 -6.57 7.95 3.17
N ASN A 79 -7.64 7.49 3.82
CA ASN A 79 -7.74 7.45 5.28
C ASN A 79 -6.80 6.43 5.94
N ASN A 80 -6.25 5.46 5.19
CA ASN A 80 -5.24 4.52 5.69
C ASN A 80 -3.80 4.95 5.36
N HIS A 81 -3.57 6.23 5.08
CA HIS A 81 -2.25 6.81 4.80
C HIS A 81 -1.52 6.15 3.62
N THR A 82 -2.26 5.84 2.55
CA THR A 82 -1.69 5.41 1.27
C THR A 82 -2.09 6.38 0.15
N CYS A 83 -1.43 6.32 -0.99
CA CYS A 83 -1.80 7.08 -2.18
C CYS A 83 -2.57 6.19 -3.15
N ALA A 84 -3.82 6.57 -3.43
CA ALA A 84 -4.67 5.90 -4.42
C ALA A 84 -5.13 6.91 -5.48
N ASN A 85 -5.49 6.42 -6.67
CA ASN A 85 -6.04 7.29 -7.70
C ASN A 85 -7.42 7.81 -7.26
N LYS A 86 -7.66 9.12 -7.38
CA LYS A 86 -8.93 9.78 -6.97
C LYS A 86 -10.16 9.15 -7.60
N ALA A 87 -10.04 8.54 -8.78
CA ALA A 87 -11.14 7.84 -9.43
C ALA A 87 -11.63 6.59 -8.67
N CYS A 88 -10.80 6.05 -7.78
CA CYS A 88 -11.07 4.87 -6.95
C CYS A 88 -11.35 5.18 -5.47
N ILE A 89 -11.27 6.46 -5.06
CA ILE A 89 -11.51 6.85 -3.67
C ILE A 89 -12.99 7.18 -3.49
N GLY A 90 -13.68 6.36 -2.69
CA GLY A 90 -15.08 6.55 -2.33
C GLY A 90 -15.29 7.67 -1.32
N ARG A 91 -16.55 7.89 -0.91
CA ARG A 91 -16.89 8.89 0.14
C ARG A 91 -16.35 8.51 1.52
N ASP A 92 -16.04 7.23 1.72
CA ASP A 92 -15.41 6.71 2.93
C ASP A 92 -13.91 7.02 3.00
N GLY A 93 -13.32 7.56 1.93
CA GLY A 93 -11.91 7.95 1.88
C GLY A 93 -10.94 6.77 1.75
N TYR A 94 -11.43 5.58 1.44
CA TYR A 94 -10.61 4.39 1.20
C TYR A 94 -10.63 4.03 -0.28
N GLU A 95 -9.53 3.44 -0.76
CA GLU A 95 -9.46 2.88 -2.11
C GLU A 95 -10.46 1.73 -2.23
N CYS A 96 -11.41 1.85 -3.16
CA CYS A 96 -12.43 0.83 -3.44
C CYS A 96 -13.13 0.30 -2.17
N ALA A 97 -13.37 1.18 -1.18
CA ALA A 97 -13.94 0.87 0.12
C ALA A 97 -13.24 -0.29 0.88
N GLY A 98 -12.00 -0.63 0.52
CA GLY A 98 -11.28 -1.80 1.01
C GLY A 98 -11.77 -3.16 0.47
N ASN A 99 -12.74 -3.18 -0.45
CA ASN A 99 -13.33 -4.40 -1.02
C ASN A 99 -13.00 -4.56 -2.52
N GLY A 100 -11.87 -4.01 -2.96
CA GLY A 100 -11.49 -4.02 -4.36
C GLY A 100 -10.05 -3.57 -4.56
N GLU A 101 -9.61 -3.67 -5.80
CA GLU A 101 -8.31 -3.16 -6.26
C GLU A 101 -8.56 -2.06 -7.28
N CYS A 102 -7.88 -0.91 -7.14
CA CYS A 102 -7.89 0.13 -8.16
C CYS A 102 -7.01 -0.30 -9.33
N VAL A 103 -7.63 -0.60 -10.46
CA VAL A 103 -6.94 -1.06 -11.65
C VAL A 103 -6.86 0.04 -12.69
N HIS A 104 -5.71 0.14 -13.33
CA HIS A 104 -5.52 0.98 -14.51
C HIS A 104 -6.06 0.25 -15.74
N ILE A 105 -7.03 0.85 -16.44
CA ILE A 105 -7.67 0.23 -17.60
C ILE A 105 -7.00 0.69 -18.89
N TYR A 106 -6.93 2.01 -19.12
CA TYR A 106 -6.27 2.61 -20.27
C TYR A 106 -5.91 4.07 -19.98
N GLU A 107 -4.80 4.57 -20.56
CA GLU A 107 -4.35 5.96 -20.44
C GLU A 107 -4.28 6.53 -19.01
N GLN A 108 -5.28 7.30 -18.57
CA GLN A 108 -5.41 7.86 -17.22
C GLN A 108 -6.75 7.45 -16.57
N VAL A 109 -7.32 6.34 -17.03
CA VAL A 109 -8.59 5.80 -16.55
C VAL A 109 -8.31 4.68 -15.56
N PHE A 110 -8.86 4.85 -14.36
CA PHE A 110 -8.78 3.92 -13.25
C PHE A 110 -10.19 3.55 -12.81
N GLU A 111 -10.41 2.28 -12.47
CA GLU A 111 -11.66 1.82 -11.88
C GLU A 111 -11.41 0.80 -10.77
N CYS A 112 -12.41 0.64 -9.90
CA CYS A 112 -12.37 -0.40 -8.89
C CYS A 112 -12.79 -1.74 -9.47
N ARG A 113 -11.89 -2.72 -9.43
CA ARG A 113 -12.23 -4.13 -9.62
C ARG A 113 -12.60 -4.73 -8.27
N CYS A 114 -13.89 -4.92 -8.04
CA CYS A 114 -14.39 -5.43 -6.76
C CYS A 114 -14.00 -6.88 -6.51
N GLN A 115 -13.67 -7.18 -5.26
CA GLN A 115 -13.49 -8.54 -4.75
C GLN A 115 -14.85 -9.25 -4.68
N ALA A 116 -14.81 -10.58 -4.58
CA ALA A 116 -16.01 -11.41 -4.48
C ALA A 116 -16.91 -10.95 -3.33
N GLY A 117 -18.19 -10.74 -3.64
CA GLY A 117 -19.17 -10.30 -2.65
C GLY A 117 -19.37 -8.79 -2.55
N ALA A 118 -18.57 -7.97 -3.23
CA ALA A 118 -18.75 -6.53 -3.32
C ALA A 118 -19.10 -6.07 -4.75
N ASN A 119 -19.81 -4.94 -4.84
CA ASN A 119 -20.20 -4.31 -6.09
C ASN A 119 -20.33 -2.77 -5.95
N GLY A 120 -20.70 -2.16 -7.07
CA GLY A 120 -20.81 -0.71 -7.21
C GLY A 120 -19.47 -0.08 -7.64
N LYS A 121 -19.54 1.20 -8.03
CA LYS A 121 -18.39 1.93 -8.60
C LYS A 121 -17.15 1.93 -7.70
N PHE A 122 -17.35 1.92 -6.38
CA PHE A 122 -16.29 1.96 -5.38
C PHE A 122 -16.29 0.72 -4.47
N CYS A 123 -16.94 -0.38 -4.88
CA CYS A 123 -17.05 -1.61 -4.10
C CYS A 123 -17.61 -1.44 -2.68
N HIS A 124 -18.50 -0.45 -2.51
CA HIS A 124 -19.05 -0.11 -1.21
C HIS A 124 -20.25 -0.98 -0.83
N ASP A 125 -20.93 -1.53 -1.83
CA ASP A 125 -22.16 -2.29 -1.69
C ASP A 125 -21.86 -3.80 -1.73
N CYS A 126 -22.62 -4.60 -0.99
CA CYS A 126 -22.45 -6.05 -1.01
C CYS A 126 -23.41 -6.70 -2.02
N ASN A 127 -22.95 -7.78 -2.65
CA ASN A 127 -23.80 -8.64 -3.48
C ASN A 127 -24.88 -9.31 -2.63
N GLU A 128 -25.93 -9.79 -3.28
CA GLU A 128 -26.94 -10.60 -2.61
C GLU A 128 -26.30 -11.82 -1.92
N GLY A 129 -26.70 -12.09 -0.67
CA GLY A 129 -26.11 -13.14 0.18
C GLY A 129 -24.83 -12.72 0.93
N PHE A 130 -24.31 -11.52 0.69
CA PHE A 130 -23.20 -10.94 1.44
C PHE A 130 -23.68 -9.82 2.36
N PHE A 131 -23.12 -9.77 3.55
CA PHE A 131 -23.44 -8.78 4.57
C PHE A 131 -22.21 -7.93 4.89
N LYS A 132 -22.43 -6.64 5.08
CA LYS A 132 -21.38 -5.68 5.41
C LYS A 132 -21.09 -5.73 6.91
N LEU A 133 -19.86 -6.07 7.28
CA LEU A 133 -19.38 -6.00 8.65
C LEU A 133 -19.11 -4.55 9.09
N ARG A 134 -18.92 -4.32 10.39
CA ARG A 134 -18.61 -2.98 10.94
C ARG A 134 -17.37 -2.34 10.32
N GLU A 135 -16.40 -3.16 9.95
CA GLU A 135 -15.15 -2.73 9.29
C GLU A 135 -15.35 -2.40 7.81
N GLY A 136 -16.56 -2.59 7.27
CA GLY A 136 -16.90 -2.28 5.88
C GLY A 136 -16.71 -3.44 4.91
N LYS A 137 -16.14 -4.57 5.35
CA LYS A 137 -15.93 -5.78 4.53
C LYS A 137 -17.25 -6.49 4.20
N CYS A 138 -17.43 -6.89 2.95
CA CYS A 138 -18.54 -7.76 2.54
C CYS A 138 -18.18 -9.23 2.78
N VAL A 139 -18.97 -9.91 3.62
CA VAL A 139 -18.73 -11.30 4.01
C VAL A 139 -19.98 -12.13 3.77
N PHE A 140 -19.82 -13.35 3.28
CA PHE A 140 -20.95 -14.25 3.02
C PHE A 140 -21.63 -14.66 4.32
N GLU A 141 -22.96 -14.76 4.33
CA GLU A 141 -23.75 -14.98 5.56
C GLU A 141 -23.26 -16.15 6.42
N SER A 142 -22.92 -17.28 5.80
CA SER A 142 -22.47 -18.47 6.53
C SER A 142 -21.12 -18.32 7.22
N CYS A 143 -20.37 -17.28 6.88
CA CYS A 143 -19.07 -16.96 7.49
C CYS A 143 -19.21 -15.96 8.65
N ILE A 144 -20.43 -15.54 8.99
CA ILE A 144 -20.67 -14.57 10.06
C ILE A 144 -21.16 -15.29 11.30
N SER A 145 -20.42 -15.15 12.39
CA SER A 145 -20.84 -15.57 13.73
C SER A 145 -20.53 -14.43 14.70
N GLU A 146 -21.45 -14.16 15.63
CA GLU A 146 -21.29 -13.08 16.62
C GLU A 146 -21.03 -11.69 15.99
N ALA A 147 -21.58 -11.45 14.79
CA ALA A 147 -21.37 -10.24 13.99
C ALA A 147 -19.91 -9.99 13.54
N GLN A 148 -19.06 -11.03 13.55
CA GLN A 148 -17.70 -11.02 13.04
C GLN A 148 -17.49 -12.12 11.99
N GLU A 149 -16.55 -11.90 11.08
CA GLU A 149 -16.07 -12.94 10.17
C GLU A 149 -15.42 -14.06 10.99
N CYS A 150 -15.90 -15.29 10.84
CA CYS A 150 -15.37 -16.47 11.53
C CYS A 150 -15.19 -16.27 13.07
N ALA A 151 -16.12 -15.55 13.71
CA ALA A 151 -16.04 -15.18 15.14
C ALA A 151 -14.72 -14.46 15.53
N GLY A 152 -14.09 -13.76 14.57
CA GLY A 152 -12.81 -13.07 14.76
C GLY A 152 -11.58 -13.99 14.75
N THR A 153 -11.73 -15.28 14.45
CA THR A 153 -10.64 -16.28 14.51
C THR A 153 -9.96 -16.56 13.17
N GLY A 154 -10.44 -15.96 12.08
CA GLY A 154 -9.91 -16.20 10.75
C GLY A 154 -10.52 -15.29 9.69
N THR A 155 -10.12 -15.53 8.44
CA THR A 155 -10.72 -14.90 7.26
C THR A 155 -11.41 -15.98 6.44
N ALA A 156 -12.55 -15.64 5.86
CA ALA A 156 -13.27 -16.54 4.96
C ALA A 156 -12.55 -16.54 3.61
N ASP A 157 -12.07 -17.70 3.20
CA ASP A 157 -11.54 -17.88 1.85
C ASP A 157 -12.69 -17.87 0.83
N SER A 158 -12.49 -17.17 -0.28
CA SER A 158 -13.47 -16.89 -1.34
C SER A 158 -13.88 -18.11 -2.18
N TRP A 159 -13.82 -19.32 -1.64
CA TRP A 159 -14.31 -20.54 -2.30
C TRP A 159 -15.83 -20.68 -2.16
N GLY A 160 -16.53 -19.66 -2.67
CA GLY A 160 -17.93 -19.73 -3.04
C GLY A 160 -18.05 -20.12 -4.51
N SER A 161 -17.90 -21.41 -4.84
CA SER A 161 -18.37 -22.15 -6.05
C SER A 161 -17.72 -23.54 -5.98
N SER A 162 -18.38 -24.70 -6.10
CA SER A 162 -19.70 -25.06 -6.57
C SER A 162 -19.93 -26.56 -6.28
N HIS A 163 -21.16 -26.92 -5.92
CA HIS A 163 -21.74 -28.23 -5.58
C HIS A 163 -21.90 -28.55 -4.09
#